data_AF-N4UCC6-F1
#
_entry.id   AF-N4UCC6-F1
#
_cell.length_a   1.000
_cell.length_b   1.000
_cell.length_c   1.000
_cell.angle_alpha   90.00
_cell.angle_beta   90.00
_cell.angle_gamma   90.00
#
_symmetry.space_group_name_H-M   'P 1'
#
loop_
_entity.id
_entity.type
_entity.pdbx_description
1 polymer ?
#
loop_
_entity_poly.entity_id
_entity_poly.type
_entity_poly.pdbx_seq_one_letter_code
_entity_poly.pdbx_strand_id
1 'polypeptide(L)'
;MSRTLLVTGATGKQGGSVIAALLAAQADFNILALTRDVSSPSAKKLAARSTKITLLEGNLDDTDTVFKNASKVATSPIWGVFSVQAPAMNKTGPIIEEKQGKDLVDAALKNKVKHFVYSSVDRNGLKSIENPTDIPHFISKHNVELHLLRRTTGTDMGWTILRPVAFMENFDGGLVGKIFASCWKLVVKSRPLQLIATADIGAFAAKAFTDTNKFVGKSISLAGDELTYDQMAAVFKEKTGSEVPLAAGILARMTLWLSKEMGTMFAFFEREGLLWSQQGSIMPLTCLGDGKIHQLAFASRLIQSYLDFISFVFLILQIEAVPVNMTPRFSCLACKDKKQSCDRALPKCSRCSKQGYNCSYPDKRKTATGKRKQVRDLEAKLSGRSPGYLGSLQEDSTRGDALTSNEAAATDGITGDIPVTSEMMKLYFEKMNHATPMIHRSRYETCVELSSANQPPMCLQYIVCATGASHGSACQPLAMPLYRQARAYAEADEMDDEGQRSFDLAHVQTWLLIANFEARKGLFSRAAVSLARSIRNAQMLNLHRERRNDEMETLPPRGFGSSRDWIVLEE
;
A
#
# COMPACT_ATOMS: atom_id res chain seq x y z
N MET A 1 26.28 10.51 -24.86
CA MET A 1 25.59 11.82 -24.95
C MET A 1 24.20 11.64 -24.40
N SER A 2 23.75 12.56 -23.53
CA SER A 2 22.40 12.54 -22.96
C SER A 2 21.35 12.63 -24.07
N ARG A 3 20.30 11.83 -23.98
CA ARG A 3 19.23 11.76 -24.98
C ARG A 3 18.31 12.99 -24.87
N THR A 4 17.75 13.46 -25.98
CA THR A 4 16.79 14.59 -25.95
C THR A 4 15.34 14.10 -25.89
N LEU A 5 14.53 14.65 -24.98
CA LEU A 5 13.10 14.43 -24.87
C LEU A 5 12.32 15.70 -25.23
N LEU A 6 11.33 15.58 -26.10
CA LEU A 6 10.34 16.63 -26.34
C LEU A 6 9.12 16.40 -25.44
N VAL A 7 8.80 17.36 -24.58
CA VAL A 7 7.63 17.29 -23.68
C VAL A 7 6.60 18.33 -24.10
N THR A 8 5.44 17.89 -24.59
CA THR A 8 4.30 18.78 -24.85
C THR A 8 3.53 19.08 -23.58
N GLY A 9 2.76 20.17 -23.57
CA GLY A 9 2.02 20.61 -22.39
C GLY A 9 2.93 20.86 -21.18
N ALA A 10 4.18 21.27 -21.41
CA ALA A 10 5.24 21.33 -20.39
C ALA A 10 4.92 22.27 -19.23
N THR A 11 4.14 23.32 -19.48
CA THR A 11 3.67 24.28 -18.46
C THR A 11 2.35 23.86 -17.80
N GLY A 12 1.73 22.77 -18.25
CA GLY A 12 0.49 22.23 -17.71
C GLY A 12 0.70 21.18 -16.61
N LYS A 13 -0.41 20.67 -16.05
CA LYS A 13 -0.40 19.71 -14.93
C LYS A 13 0.38 18.43 -15.25
N GLN A 14 0.12 17.82 -16.40
CA GLN A 14 0.76 16.55 -16.79
C GLN A 14 2.21 16.74 -17.23
N GLY A 15 2.47 17.53 -18.29
CA GLY A 15 3.82 17.72 -18.81
C GLY A 15 4.79 18.28 -17.76
N GLY A 16 4.33 19.20 -16.91
CA GLY A 16 5.11 19.71 -15.78
C GLY A 16 5.46 18.63 -14.75
N SER A 17 4.54 17.68 -14.51
CA SER A 17 4.77 16.53 -13.61
C SER A 17 5.75 15.52 -14.22
N VAL A 18 5.70 15.28 -15.54
CA VAL A 18 6.72 14.46 -16.24
C VAL A 18 8.11 15.06 -16.07
N ILE A 19 8.25 16.37 -16.30
CA ILE A 19 9.53 17.07 -16.13
C ILE A 19 9.99 16.99 -14.68
N ALA A 20 9.09 17.21 -13.72
CA ALA A 20 9.43 17.08 -12.30
C ALA A 20 9.94 15.67 -11.95
N ALA A 21 9.26 14.63 -12.45
CA ALA A 21 9.64 13.24 -12.21
C ALA A 21 10.99 12.87 -12.86
N LEU A 22 11.23 13.31 -14.11
CA LEU A 22 12.51 13.09 -14.80
C LEU A 22 13.68 13.74 -14.04
N LEU A 23 13.50 14.94 -13.51
CA LEU A 23 14.51 15.64 -12.71
C LEU A 23 14.73 14.95 -11.35
N ALA A 24 13.65 14.54 -10.68
CA ALA A 24 13.73 13.85 -9.39
C ALA A 24 14.44 12.49 -9.51
N ALA A 25 14.22 11.77 -10.61
CA ALA A 25 14.92 10.53 -10.94
C ALA A 25 16.37 10.74 -11.41
N GLN A 26 16.84 12.00 -11.51
CA GLN A 26 18.14 12.36 -12.05
C GLN A 26 18.41 11.77 -13.45
N ALA A 27 17.36 11.57 -14.24
CA ALA A 27 17.46 10.88 -15.52
C ALA A 27 18.40 11.63 -16.49
N ASP A 28 19.12 10.85 -17.31
CA ASP A 28 20.09 11.38 -18.27
C ASP A 28 19.44 11.85 -19.57
N PHE A 29 18.55 12.85 -19.44
CA PHE A 29 17.84 13.47 -20.57
C PHE A 29 17.99 14.99 -20.58
N ASN A 30 18.16 15.54 -21.78
CA ASN A 30 17.92 16.95 -22.08
C ASN A 30 16.44 17.13 -22.41
N ILE A 31 15.78 18.10 -21.79
CA ILE A 31 14.33 18.27 -21.88
C ILE A 31 14.02 19.51 -22.72
N LEU A 32 13.41 19.30 -23.89
CA LEU A 32 12.79 20.35 -24.69
C LEU A 32 11.35 20.54 -24.20
N ALA A 33 11.13 21.58 -23.41
CA ALA A 33 9.82 21.95 -22.88
C ALA A 33 9.06 22.79 -23.91
N LEU A 34 8.10 22.18 -24.61
CA LEU A 34 7.30 22.87 -25.62
C LEU A 34 6.28 23.80 -24.95
N THR A 35 6.30 25.07 -25.35
CA THR A 35 5.35 26.10 -24.94
C THR A 35 5.02 27.00 -26.13
N ARG A 36 3.80 27.55 -26.14
CA ARG A 36 3.39 28.55 -27.14
C ARG A 36 4.04 29.91 -26.90
N ASP A 37 4.47 30.18 -25.67
CA ASP A 37 5.10 31.42 -25.26
C ASP A 37 6.22 31.12 -24.25
N VAL A 38 7.46 31.31 -24.68
CA VAL A 38 8.66 31.14 -23.86
C VAL A 38 8.87 32.29 -22.88
N SER A 39 8.23 33.44 -23.11
CA SER A 39 8.32 34.62 -22.27
C SER A 39 7.40 34.57 -21.05
N SER A 40 6.40 33.68 -21.07
CA SER A 40 5.40 33.52 -20.01
C SER A 40 6.02 33.20 -18.63
N PRO A 41 5.39 33.66 -17.52
CA PRO A 41 5.91 33.40 -16.17
C PRO A 41 6.04 31.90 -15.85
N SER A 42 5.12 31.07 -16.33
CA SER A 42 5.15 29.62 -16.11
C SER A 42 6.30 28.94 -16.86
N ALA A 43 6.56 29.35 -18.11
CA ALA A 43 7.70 28.86 -18.89
C ALA A 43 9.03 29.26 -18.26
N LYS A 44 9.20 30.54 -17.88
CA LYS A 44 10.41 31.02 -17.20
C LYS A 44 10.65 30.30 -15.87
N LYS A 45 9.60 30.12 -15.07
CA LYS A 45 9.66 29.36 -13.80
C LYS A 45 10.08 27.91 -14.03
N LEU A 46 9.57 27.28 -15.11
CA LEU A 46 9.94 25.91 -15.47
C LEU A 46 11.42 25.81 -15.83
N ALA A 47 11.92 26.68 -16.71
CA ALA A 47 13.32 26.70 -17.14
C ALA A 47 14.29 26.93 -15.97
N ALA A 48 13.93 27.77 -15.02
CA ALA A 48 14.75 28.07 -13.85
C ALA A 48 14.98 26.86 -12.91
N ARG A 49 14.22 25.75 -13.06
CA ARG A 49 14.35 24.57 -12.18
C ARG A 49 15.60 23.75 -12.44
N SER A 50 16.13 23.75 -13.66
CA SER A 50 17.29 22.93 -14.01
C SER A 50 17.91 23.39 -15.33
N THR A 51 19.24 23.30 -15.42
CA THR A 51 19.99 23.53 -16.65
C THR A 51 19.71 22.48 -17.74
N LYS A 52 19.10 21.34 -17.40
CA LYS A 52 18.67 20.31 -18.36
C LYS A 52 17.41 20.70 -19.14
N ILE A 53 16.72 21.78 -18.75
CA ILE A 53 15.48 22.23 -19.38
C ILE A 53 15.80 23.33 -20.39
N THR A 54 15.34 23.13 -21.61
CA THR A 54 15.41 24.11 -22.69
C THR A 54 13.99 24.41 -23.16
N LEU A 55 13.60 25.68 -23.15
CA LEU A 55 12.30 26.10 -23.66
C LEU A 55 12.30 26.02 -25.19
N LEU A 56 11.25 25.41 -25.73
CA LEU A 56 11.02 25.34 -27.17
C LEU A 56 9.71 26.08 -27.48
N GLU A 57 9.79 27.12 -28.30
CA GLU A 57 8.61 27.82 -28.79
C GLU A 57 7.98 27.05 -29.95
N GLY A 58 6.67 26.79 -29.84
CA GLY A 58 5.92 26.17 -30.93
C GLY A 58 4.46 25.89 -30.58
N ASN A 59 3.69 25.59 -31.63
CA ASN A 59 2.26 25.26 -31.52
C ASN A 59 2.02 23.86 -32.11
N LEU A 60 1.21 23.05 -31.42
CA LEU A 60 0.83 21.72 -31.90
C LEU A 60 -0.06 21.75 -33.15
N ASP A 61 -0.62 22.91 -33.51
CA ASP A 61 -1.29 23.08 -34.80
C ASP A 61 -0.32 22.97 -36.00
N ASP A 62 0.99 23.15 -35.77
CA ASP A 62 2.07 23.02 -36.75
C ASP A 62 3.26 22.23 -36.17
N THR A 63 3.09 20.90 -36.09
CA THR A 63 4.08 19.98 -35.53
C THR A 63 5.38 19.94 -36.35
N ASP A 64 5.32 20.13 -37.66
CA ASP A 64 6.50 20.18 -38.53
C ASP A 64 7.41 21.36 -38.13
N THR A 65 6.84 22.54 -37.85
CA THR A 65 7.61 23.70 -37.35
C THR A 65 8.17 23.45 -35.96
N VAL A 66 7.45 22.73 -35.08
CA VAL A 66 7.98 22.33 -33.76
C VAL A 66 9.27 21.52 -33.91
N PHE A 67 9.30 20.49 -34.76
CA PHE A 67 10.50 19.68 -34.97
C PHE A 67 11.63 20.47 -35.66
N LYS A 68 11.31 21.36 -36.62
CA LYS A 68 12.30 22.27 -37.24
C LYS A 68 12.92 23.24 -36.23
N ASN A 69 12.14 23.75 -35.29
CA ASN A 69 12.66 24.61 -34.23
C ASN A 69 13.46 23.80 -33.22
N ALA A 70 13.00 22.59 -32.88
CA ALA A 70 13.73 21.69 -31.99
C ALA A 70 15.12 21.38 -32.53
N SER A 71 15.28 21.12 -33.84
CA SER A 71 16.59 20.84 -34.44
C SER A 71 17.57 22.01 -34.37
N LYS A 72 17.11 23.25 -34.17
CA LYS A 72 17.97 24.43 -34.03
C LYS A 72 18.53 24.60 -32.61
N VAL A 73 17.80 24.09 -31.61
CA VAL A 73 18.10 24.33 -30.18
C VAL A 73 18.59 23.06 -29.48
N ALA A 74 18.20 21.88 -29.98
CA ALA A 74 18.59 20.60 -29.39
C ALA A 74 20.06 20.28 -29.68
N THR A 75 20.76 19.77 -28.67
CA THR A 75 22.16 19.29 -28.78
C THR A 75 22.27 17.92 -29.45
N SER A 76 21.17 17.15 -29.47
CA SER A 76 21.09 15.85 -30.14
C SER A 76 19.67 15.63 -30.69
N PRO A 77 19.48 14.73 -31.68
CA PRO A 77 18.17 14.41 -32.22
C PRO A 77 17.17 14.04 -31.12
N ILE A 78 15.89 14.38 -31.32
CA ILE A 78 14.83 14.01 -30.38
C ILE A 78 14.71 12.49 -30.35
N TRP A 79 15.04 11.89 -29.21
CA TRP A 79 14.97 10.45 -29.00
C TRP A 79 13.56 10.03 -28.56
N GLY A 80 12.90 10.84 -27.73
CA GLY A 80 11.56 10.51 -27.23
C GLY A 80 10.64 11.72 -27.16
N VAL A 81 9.33 11.45 -27.21
CA VAL A 81 8.26 12.47 -27.15
C VAL A 81 7.25 12.08 -26.08
N PHE A 82 6.96 13.00 -25.15
CA PHE A 82 5.77 12.93 -24.30
C PHE A 82 4.66 13.77 -24.93
N SER A 83 3.56 13.13 -25.29
CA SER A 83 2.43 13.70 -26.02
C SER A 83 1.21 13.82 -25.12
N VAL A 84 0.80 15.06 -24.88
CA VAL A 84 -0.47 15.45 -24.27
C VAL A 84 -0.98 16.71 -24.97
N GLN A 85 -2.27 16.72 -25.29
CA GLN A 85 -2.97 17.87 -25.88
C GLN A 85 -3.78 18.58 -24.79
N ALA A 86 -3.99 19.89 -24.96
CA ALA A 86 -4.88 20.64 -24.09
C ALA A 86 -6.33 20.44 -24.57
N PRO A 87 -7.23 19.87 -23.76
CA PRO A 87 -8.62 19.75 -24.15
C PRO A 87 -9.25 21.16 -24.18
N ALA A 88 -9.80 21.55 -25.32
CA ALA A 88 -10.68 22.71 -25.39
C ALA A 88 -12.11 22.25 -25.14
N MET A 89 -12.78 22.82 -24.13
CA MET A 89 -14.16 22.48 -23.73
C MET A 89 -15.19 23.18 -24.64
N ASN A 90 -15.02 23.04 -25.95
CA ASN A 90 -15.95 23.54 -26.97
C ASN A 90 -16.13 22.48 -28.08
N LYS A 91 -17.15 22.64 -28.94
CA LYS A 91 -17.47 21.64 -29.96
C LYS A 91 -16.31 21.33 -30.92
N THR A 92 -15.41 22.27 -31.13
CA THR A 92 -14.25 22.12 -32.03
C THR A 92 -13.04 21.52 -31.33
N GLY A 93 -13.02 21.48 -29.99
CA GLY A 93 -11.89 21.05 -29.20
C GLY A 93 -11.45 19.63 -29.48
N PRO A 94 -12.34 18.61 -29.41
CA PRO A 94 -11.98 17.23 -29.74
C PRO A 94 -11.42 17.06 -31.15
N ILE A 95 -11.90 17.84 -32.12
CA ILE A 95 -11.44 17.80 -33.52
C ILE A 95 -10.01 18.34 -33.63
N ILE A 96 -9.74 19.48 -33.00
CA ILE A 96 -8.40 20.09 -32.95
C ILE A 96 -7.44 19.17 -32.21
N GLU A 97 -7.87 18.62 -31.08
CA GLU A 97 -7.10 17.69 -30.27
C GLU A 97 -6.69 16.45 -31.06
N GLU A 98 -7.64 15.82 -31.75
CA GLU A 98 -7.37 14.63 -32.58
C GLU A 98 -6.37 14.95 -33.68
N LYS A 99 -6.53 16.09 -34.37
CA LYS A 99 -5.60 16.56 -35.40
C LYS A 99 -4.19 16.74 -34.83
N GLN A 100 -4.06 17.50 -33.74
CA GLN A 100 -2.77 17.75 -33.07
C GLN A 100 -2.08 16.45 -32.63
N GLY A 101 -2.84 15.49 -32.09
CA GLY A 101 -2.33 14.20 -31.68
C GLY A 101 -1.79 13.38 -32.85
N LYS A 102 -2.57 13.27 -33.94
CA LYS A 102 -2.17 12.51 -35.14
C LYS A 102 -0.97 13.15 -35.85
N ASP A 103 -1.01 14.47 -36.04
CA ASP A 103 0.07 15.21 -36.69
C ASP A 103 1.39 15.12 -35.90
N LEU A 104 1.31 15.01 -34.57
CA LEU A 104 2.50 14.84 -33.73
C LEU A 104 3.09 13.43 -33.85
N VAL A 105 2.25 12.40 -34.00
CA VAL A 105 2.70 11.03 -34.29
C VAL A 105 3.41 10.97 -35.64
N ASP A 106 2.81 11.55 -36.67
CA ASP A 106 3.39 11.54 -38.02
C ASP A 106 4.69 12.35 -38.09
N ALA A 107 4.74 13.51 -37.42
CA ALA A 107 5.97 14.30 -37.31
C ALA A 107 7.07 13.56 -36.52
N ALA A 108 6.72 12.83 -35.46
CA ALA A 108 7.68 12.02 -34.70
C ALA A 108 8.28 10.90 -35.56
N LEU A 109 7.46 10.20 -36.34
CA LEU A 109 7.92 9.17 -37.28
C LEU A 109 8.86 9.75 -38.36
N LYS A 110 8.47 10.87 -38.97
CA LYS A 110 9.28 11.60 -39.97
C LYS A 110 10.65 11.99 -39.44
N ASN A 111 10.73 12.33 -38.15
CA ASN A 111 11.96 12.72 -37.47
C ASN A 111 12.67 11.57 -36.75
N LYS A 112 12.26 10.31 -36.99
CA LYS A 112 12.91 9.09 -36.47
C LYS A 112 12.99 9.01 -34.93
N VAL A 113 11.98 9.53 -34.25
CA VAL A 113 11.82 9.36 -32.80
C VAL A 113 11.81 7.87 -32.44
N LYS A 114 12.45 7.49 -31.32
CA LYS A 114 12.59 6.09 -30.90
C LYS A 114 11.55 5.65 -29.88
N HIS A 115 11.06 6.57 -29.03
CA HIS A 115 10.00 6.23 -28.07
C HIS A 115 8.94 7.33 -27.93
N PHE A 116 7.67 6.97 -28.11
CA PHE A 116 6.54 7.88 -28.03
C PHE A 116 5.62 7.53 -26.85
N VAL A 117 5.55 8.39 -25.83
CA VAL A 117 4.66 8.21 -24.67
C VAL A 117 3.45 9.11 -24.84
N TYR A 118 2.27 8.51 -24.94
CA TYR A 118 1.02 9.22 -25.19
C TYR A 118 0.10 9.21 -23.96
N SER A 119 -0.35 10.39 -23.50
CA SER A 119 -1.42 10.50 -22.52
C SER A 119 -2.78 10.48 -23.20
N SER A 120 -3.44 9.34 -23.11
CA SER A 120 -4.83 9.13 -23.49
C SER A 120 -5.77 9.34 -22.28
N VAL A 121 -6.81 8.52 -22.15
CA VAL A 121 -7.76 8.46 -21.05
C VAL A 121 -8.27 7.04 -20.88
N ASP A 122 -8.56 6.63 -19.64
CA ASP A 122 -9.14 5.30 -19.43
C ASP A 122 -10.62 5.24 -19.82
N ARG A 123 -11.01 4.11 -20.42
CA ARG A 123 -12.37 3.85 -20.91
C ARG A 123 -12.78 2.41 -20.60
N ASN A 124 -12.52 1.97 -19.35
CA ASN A 124 -12.77 0.64 -18.81
C ASN A 124 -11.65 -0.37 -19.12
N GLY A 125 -10.39 0.00 -18.87
CA GLY A 125 -9.26 -0.95 -18.87
C GLY A 125 -8.92 -1.55 -20.23
N LEU A 126 -8.74 -2.88 -20.30
CA LEU A 126 -8.47 -3.61 -21.56
C LEU A 126 -9.57 -3.43 -22.61
N LYS A 127 -10.83 -3.33 -22.17
CA LYS A 127 -11.96 -3.08 -23.07
C LYS A 127 -11.89 -1.71 -23.72
N SER A 128 -11.05 -0.79 -23.23
CA SER A 128 -10.89 0.54 -23.84
C SER A 128 -10.61 0.45 -25.34
N ILE A 129 -9.84 -0.54 -25.83
CA ILE A 129 -9.55 -0.65 -27.27
C ILE A 129 -10.81 -0.90 -28.11
N GLU A 130 -11.79 -1.59 -27.57
CA GLU A 130 -12.98 -2.09 -28.29
C GLU A 130 -14.29 -1.43 -27.84
N ASN A 131 -14.28 -0.70 -26.72
CA ASN A 131 -15.47 -0.08 -26.13
C ASN A 131 -15.74 1.28 -26.78
N PRO A 132 -16.78 1.43 -27.63
CA PRO A 132 -17.15 2.73 -28.14
C PRO A 132 -17.71 3.59 -27.00
N THR A 133 -17.26 4.83 -26.92
CA THR A 133 -17.80 5.84 -25.99
C THR A 133 -18.47 6.94 -26.80
N ASP A 134 -19.49 7.55 -26.22
CA ASP A 134 -20.20 8.71 -26.76
C ASP A 134 -19.62 10.04 -26.25
N ILE A 135 -18.54 10.00 -25.46
CA ILE A 135 -17.85 11.16 -24.90
C ILE A 135 -16.85 11.72 -25.94
N PRO A 136 -17.07 12.94 -26.47
CA PRO A 136 -16.25 13.48 -27.57
C PRO A 136 -14.74 13.55 -27.30
N HIS A 137 -14.32 14.07 -26.15
CA HIS A 137 -12.88 14.13 -25.77
C HIS A 137 -12.25 12.76 -25.46
N PHE A 138 -13.05 11.70 -25.31
CA PHE A 138 -12.55 10.34 -25.18
C PHE A 138 -12.38 9.69 -26.57
N ILE A 139 -13.29 9.99 -27.50
CA ILE A 139 -13.21 9.56 -28.90
C ILE A 139 -11.95 10.14 -29.56
N SER A 140 -11.67 11.43 -29.39
CA SER A 140 -10.48 12.09 -29.95
C SER A 140 -9.20 11.36 -29.53
N LYS A 141 -9.05 11.09 -28.23
CA LYS A 141 -7.88 10.39 -27.67
C LYS A 141 -7.77 8.95 -28.16
N HIS A 142 -8.89 8.24 -28.24
CA HIS A 142 -8.89 6.89 -28.80
C HIS A 142 -8.48 6.86 -30.27
N ASN A 143 -8.96 7.81 -31.08
CA ASN A 143 -8.59 7.92 -32.48
C ASN A 143 -7.08 8.19 -32.65
N VAL A 144 -6.48 8.95 -31.73
CA VAL A 144 -5.03 9.15 -31.68
C VAL A 144 -4.31 7.86 -31.27
N GLU A 145 -4.80 7.09 -30.30
CA GLU A 145 -4.24 5.77 -29.96
C GLU A 145 -4.24 4.84 -31.20
N LEU A 146 -5.38 4.72 -31.88
CA LEU A 146 -5.49 3.87 -33.07
C LEU A 146 -4.54 4.33 -34.18
N HIS A 147 -4.40 5.64 -34.37
CA HIS A 147 -3.43 6.20 -35.31
C HIS A 147 -2.00 5.86 -34.93
N LEU A 148 -1.62 6.03 -33.66
CA LEU A 148 -0.30 5.69 -33.14
C LEU A 148 0.03 4.21 -33.39
N LEU A 149 -0.88 3.29 -33.05
CA LEU A 149 -0.71 1.85 -33.27
C LEU A 149 -0.53 1.52 -34.76
N ARG A 150 -1.42 2.04 -35.62
CA ARG A 150 -1.36 1.78 -37.07
C ARG A 150 -0.08 2.30 -37.69
N ARG A 151 0.36 3.51 -37.31
CA ARG A 151 1.50 4.19 -37.94
C ARG A 151 2.84 3.70 -37.43
N THR A 152 2.91 3.13 -36.23
CA THR A 152 4.14 2.56 -35.66
C THR A 152 4.38 1.10 -36.04
N THR A 153 3.36 0.39 -36.51
CA THR A 153 3.49 -1.01 -36.92
C THR A 153 4.52 -1.16 -38.04
N GLY A 154 5.54 -1.98 -37.82
CA GLY A 154 6.64 -2.17 -38.78
C GLY A 154 7.68 -1.05 -38.80
N THR A 155 7.68 -0.16 -37.80
CA THR A 155 8.69 0.91 -37.65
C THR A 155 9.55 0.70 -36.41
N ASP A 156 10.68 1.40 -36.32
CA ASP A 156 11.56 1.40 -35.14
C ASP A 156 11.03 2.23 -33.96
N MET A 157 9.91 2.93 -34.12
CA MET A 157 9.38 3.80 -33.06
C MET A 157 8.52 3.00 -32.09
N GLY A 158 9.07 2.72 -30.91
CA GLY A 158 8.30 2.14 -29.81
C GLY A 158 7.32 3.15 -29.23
N TRP A 159 6.26 2.67 -28.59
CA TRP A 159 5.24 3.53 -27.97
C TRP A 159 4.83 3.01 -26.59
N THR A 160 4.32 3.91 -25.75
CA THR A 160 3.64 3.58 -24.48
C THR A 160 2.41 4.48 -24.37
N ILE A 161 1.24 3.91 -24.09
CA ILE A 161 0.01 4.66 -23.89
C ILE A 161 -0.33 4.67 -22.40
N LEU A 162 -0.48 5.87 -21.83
CA LEU A 162 -0.94 6.07 -20.45
C LEU A 162 -2.39 6.53 -20.47
N ARG A 163 -3.26 5.83 -19.75
CA ARG A 163 -4.71 6.07 -19.67
C ARG A 163 -5.07 6.48 -18.26
N PRO A 164 -4.88 7.76 -17.89
CA PRO A 164 -5.24 8.23 -16.57
C PRO A 164 -6.77 8.34 -16.41
N VAL A 165 -7.23 8.12 -15.18
CA VAL A 165 -8.62 8.32 -14.74
C VAL A 165 -8.86 9.79 -14.31
N ALA A 166 -9.92 10.08 -13.56
CA ALA A 166 -10.21 11.42 -13.08
C ALA A 166 -9.08 11.98 -12.17
N PHE A 167 -8.70 13.25 -12.35
CA PHE A 167 -7.56 13.82 -11.64
C PHE A 167 -7.93 14.31 -10.24
N MET A 168 -7.10 14.01 -9.25
CA MET A 168 -7.24 14.55 -7.89
C MET A 168 -7.08 16.08 -7.87
N GLU A 169 -6.27 16.63 -8.77
CA GLU A 169 -6.06 18.08 -8.94
C GLU A 169 -7.28 18.81 -9.52
N ASN A 170 -8.38 18.12 -9.83
CA ASN A 170 -9.65 18.77 -10.12
C ASN A 170 -10.31 19.33 -8.86
N PHE A 171 -9.88 18.94 -7.65
CA PHE A 171 -10.44 19.42 -6.38
C PHE A 171 -9.68 20.61 -5.77
N ASP A 172 -9.08 21.47 -6.60
CA ASP A 172 -8.25 22.62 -6.18
C ASP A 172 -9.04 23.80 -5.57
N GLY A 173 -10.36 23.66 -5.43
CA GLY A 173 -11.25 24.69 -4.90
C GLY A 173 -11.61 25.80 -5.91
N GLY A 174 -11.13 25.72 -7.15
CA GLY A 174 -11.56 26.60 -8.24
C GLY A 174 -13.01 26.35 -8.66
N LEU A 175 -13.59 27.27 -9.45
CA LEU A 175 -14.99 27.15 -9.91
C LEU A 175 -15.25 25.84 -10.66
N VAL A 176 -14.32 25.44 -11.54
CA VAL A 176 -14.41 24.18 -12.29
C VAL A 176 -14.39 22.98 -11.35
N GLY A 177 -13.52 23.00 -10.33
CA GLY A 177 -13.45 21.93 -9.34
C GLY A 177 -14.70 21.82 -8.46
N LYS A 178 -15.25 22.96 -8.05
CA LYS A 178 -16.54 23.04 -7.34
C LYS A 178 -17.68 22.45 -8.16
N ILE A 179 -17.72 22.74 -9.46
CA ILE A 179 -18.72 22.16 -10.38
C ILE A 179 -18.52 20.66 -10.51
N PHE A 180 -17.28 20.19 -10.70
CA PHE A 180 -16.95 18.77 -10.81
C PHE A 180 -17.39 17.99 -9.56
N ALA A 181 -17.04 18.49 -8.36
CA ALA A 181 -17.44 17.88 -7.10
C ALA A 181 -18.97 17.83 -6.92
N SER A 182 -19.68 18.89 -7.33
CA SER A 182 -21.15 18.91 -7.30
C SER A 182 -21.75 17.91 -8.29
N CYS A 183 -21.22 17.80 -9.51
CA CYS A 183 -21.69 16.84 -10.50
C CYS A 183 -21.46 15.39 -10.04
N TRP A 184 -20.29 15.10 -9.43
CA TRP A 184 -20.03 13.80 -8.83
C TRP A 184 -21.09 13.48 -7.78
N LYS A 185 -21.28 14.35 -6.78
CA LYS A 185 -22.27 14.16 -5.71
C LYS A 185 -23.69 13.93 -6.23
N LEU A 186 -24.06 14.61 -7.32
CA LEU A 186 -25.42 14.57 -7.86
C LEU A 186 -25.70 13.33 -8.72
N VAL A 187 -24.71 12.92 -9.53
CA VAL A 187 -24.91 11.94 -10.62
C VAL A 187 -24.37 10.56 -10.28
N VAL A 188 -23.17 10.48 -9.68
CA VAL A 188 -22.52 9.19 -9.41
C VAL A 188 -22.78 8.80 -7.96
N LYS A 189 -23.75 7.91 -7.76
CA LYS A 189 -24.29 7.57 -6.42
C LYS A 189 -23.97 6.15 -6.00
N SER A 190 -23.99 5.21 -6.93
CA SER A 190 -23.90 3.78 -6.60
C SER A 190 -22.50 3.20 -6.75
N ARG A 191 -21.58 3.93 -7.40
CA ARG A 191 -20.25 3.44 -7.74
C ARG A 191 -19.12 4.33 -7.23
N PRO A 192 -17.99 3.74 -6.83
CA PRO A 192 -16.78 4.51 -6.59
C PRO A 192 -16.20 5.03 -7.92
N LEU A 193 -15.54 6.19 -7.85
CA LEU A 193 -14.83 6.81 -8.95
C LEU A 193 -13.33 6.63 -8.73
N GLN A 194 -12.63 6.22 -9.78
CA GLN A 194 -11.19 6.11 -9.76
C GLN A 194 -10.53 7.47 -9.93
N LEU A 195 -9.52 7.71 -9.11
CA LEU A 195 -8.79 8.97 -9.03
C LEU A 195 -7.29 8.73 -9.24
N ILE A 196 -6.61 9.68 -9.88
CA ILE A 196 -5.16 9.65 -10.06
C ILE A 196 -4.56 11.03 -9.79
N ALA A 197 -3.39 11.09 -9.15
CA ALA A 197 -2.63 12.33 -9.03
C ALA A 197 -1.81 12.56 -10.31
N THR A 198 -1.76 13.81 -10.79
CA THR A 198 -0.95 14.17 -11.96
C THR A 198 0.55 13.94 -11.75
N ALA A 199 1.01 13.97 -10.48
CA ALA A 199 2.36 13.58 -10.10
C ALA A 199 2.67 12.11 -10.46
N ASP A 200 1.71 11.20 -10.27
CA ASP A 200 1.87 9.78 -10.58
C ASP A 200 1.86 9.55 -12.09
N ILE A 201 1.04 10.29 -12.85
CA ILE A 201 1.11 10.30 -14.33
C ILE A 201 2.53 10.69 -14.78
N GLY A 202 3.09 11.72 -14.14
CA GLY A 202 4.46 12.17 -14.35
C GLY A 202 5.49 11.07 -14.08
N ALA A 203 5.34 10.35 -12.97
CA ALA A 203 6.23 9.25 -12.59
C ALA A 203 6.18 8.08 -13.58
N PHE A 204 4.97 7.67 -14.01
CA PHE A 204 4.81 6.60 -15.01
C PHE A 204 5.38 7.00 -16.38
N ALA A 205 5.17 8.25 -16.81
CA ALA A 205 5.74 8.76 -18.05
C ALA A 205 7.28 8.81 -18.00
N ALA A 206 7.86 9.27 -16.88
CA ALA A 206 9.30 9.26 -16.67
C ALA A 206 9.87 7.82 -16.74
N LYS A 207 9.21 6.87 -16.06
CA LYS A 207 9.58 5.45 -16.11
C LYS A 207 9.47 4.85 -17.51
N ALA A 208 8.48 5.23 -18.30
CA ALA A 208 8.39 4.80 -19.69
C ALA A 208 9.61 5.23 -20.54
N PHE A 209 10.23 6.37 -20.23
CA PHE A 209 11.47 6.80 -20.87
C PHE A 209 12.74 6.19 -20.28
N THR A 210 12.82 5.99 -18.96
CA THR A 210 14.02 5.43 -18.32
C THR A 210 14.11 3.90 -18.48
N ASP A 211 12.98 3.21 -18.38
CA ASP A 211 12.84 1.74 -18.41
C ASP A 211 12.12 1.28 -19.69
N THR A 212 12.47 1.85 -20.85
CA THR A 212 11.74 1.66 -22.12
C THR A 212 11.38 0.22 -22.45
N ASN A 213 12.29 -0.74 -22.23
CA ASN A 213 12.06 -2.16 -22.51
C ASN A 213 10.87 -2.75 -21.71
N LYS A 214 10.56 -2.23 -20.53
CA LYS A 214 9.43 -2.69 -19.71
C LYS A 214 8.09 -2.10 -20.15
N PHE A 215 8.09 -0.96 -20.84
CA PHE A 215 6.89 -0.17 -21.14
C PHE A 215 6.52 -0.14 -22.62
N VAL A 216 7.49 -0.39 -23.50
CA VAL A 216 7.27 -0.41 -24.94
C VAL A 216 6.15 -1.39 -25.32
N GLY A 217 5.24 -0.93 -26.17
CA GLY A 217 4.08 -1.70 -26.63
C GLY A 217 2.96 -1.85 -25.61
N LYS A 218 3.00 -1.14 -24.47
CA LYS A 218 1.98 -1.24 -23.42
C LYS A 218 1.01 -0.07 -23.40
N SER A 219 -0.26 -0.40 -23.18
CA SER A 219 -1.31 0.55 -22.82
C SER A 219 -1.69 0.33 -21.37
N ILE A 220 -1.52 1.34 -20.53
CA ILE A 220 -1.59 1.21 -19.07
C ILE A 220 -2.64 2.18 -18.51
N SER A 221 -3.64 1.62 -17.84
CA SER A 221 -4.62 2.39 -17.06
C SER A 221 -4.00 2.86 -15.75
N LEU A 222 -4.14 4.15 -15.43
CA LEU A 222 -3.54 4.76 -14.25
C LEU A 222 -4.63 5.25 -13.30
N ALA A 223 -4.80 4.54 -12.19
CA ALA A 223 -5.61 4.92 -11.04
C ALA A 223 -4.76 4.78 -9.77
N GLY A 224 -4.83 5.76 -8.88
CA GLY A 224 -4.15 5.78 -7.58
C GLY A 224 -5.08 5.47 -6.41
N ASP A 225 -6.38 5.72 -6.57
CA ASP A 225 -7.40 5.42 -5.57
C ASP A 225 -8.77 5.16 -6.24
N GLU A 226 -9.71 4.58 -5.51
CA GLU A 226 -11.07 4.30 -5.94
C GLU A 226 -12.04 4.56 -4.78
N LEU A 227 -12.75 5.69 -4.84
CA LEU A 227 -13.54 6.19 -3.72
C LEU A 227 -14.96 6.51 -4.15
N THR A 228 -15.94 6.30 -3.28
CA THR A 228 -17.25 6.94 -3.38
C THR A 228 -17.15 8.43 -3.06
N TYR A 229 -18.16 9.22 -3.43
CA TYR A 229 -18.18 10.65 -3.09
C TYR A 229 -18.07 10.86 -1.57
N ASP A 230 -18.77 10.07 -0.76
CA ASP A 230 -18.78 10.21 0.70
C ASP A 230 -17.42 9.85 1.32
N GLN A 231 -16.74 8.81 0.81
CA GLN A 231 -15.38 8.48 1.23
C GLN A 231 -14.40 9.59 0.85
N MET A 232 -14.47 10.11 -0.38
CA MET A 232 -13.65 11.24 -0.83
C MET A 232 -13.90 12.48 0.05
N ALA A 233 -15.16 12.79 0.37
CA ALA A 233 -15.52 13.93 1.21
C ALA A 233 -15.00 13.77 2.65
N ALA A 234 -15.05 12.56 3.21
CA ALA A 234 -14.48 12.26 4.52
C ALA A 234 -12.97 12.49 4.54
N VAL A 235 -12.25 11.97 3.55
CA VAL A 235 -10.79 12.17 3.42
C VAL A 235 -10.45 13.65 3.23
N PHE A 236 -11.21 14.37 2.38
CA PHE A 236 -11.01 15.80 2.15
C PHE A 236 -11.18 16.59 3.45
N LYS A 237 -12.24 16.29 4.22
CA LYS A 237 -12.50 16.94 5.51
C LYS A 237 -11.41 16.64 6.54
N GLU A 238 -10.96 15.40 6.62
CA GLU A 238 -9.88 15.01 7.53
C GLU A 238 -8.57 15.75 7.22
N LYS A 239 -8.20 15.86 5.94
CA LYS A 239 -6.91 16.45 5.54
C LYS A 239 -6.90 17.96 5.41
N THR A 240 -8.03 18.57 5.07
CA THR A 240 -8.12 20.03 4.86
C THR A 240 -8.79 20.77 6.01
N GLY A 241 -9.49 20.06 6.91
CA GLY A 241 -10.29 20.64 7.99
C GLY A 241 -11.58 21.32 7.52
N SER A 242 -11.92 21.25 6.24
CA SER A 242 -13.11 21.89 5.65
C SER A 242 -13.89 20.90 4.77
N GLU A 243 -15.19 21.15 4.62
CA GLU A 243 -16.02 20.37 3.69
C GLU A 243 -15.58 20.58 2.23
N VAL A 244 -15.85 19.60 1.37
CA VAL A 244 -15.56 19.71 -0.07
C VAL A 244 -16.31 20.92 -0.62
N PRO A 245 -15.64 21.90 -1.25
CA PRO A 245 -16.30 23.07 -1.77
C PRO A 245 -17.18 22.68 -2.97
N LEU A 246 -18.48 22.93 -2.86
CA LEU A 246 -19.48 22.60 -3.88
C LEU A 246 -19.95 23.85 -4.60
N ALA A 247 -20.19 23.73 -5.90
CA ALA A 247 -20.98 24.70 -6.65
C ALA A 247 -22.47 24.57 -6.28
N ALA A 248 -23.22 25.68 -6.37
CA ALA A 248 -24.66 25.67 -6.16
C ALA A 248 -25.32 24.56 -7.02
N GLY A 249 -26.22 23.78 -6.43
CA GLY A 249 -26.84 22.63 -7.13
C GLY A 249 -27.56 23.03 -8.43
N ILE A 250 -28.12 24.23 -8.48
CA ILE A 250 -28.72 24.81 -9.70
C ILE A 250 -27.65 25.02 -10.77
N LEU A 251 -26.48 25.57 -10.41
CA LEU A 251 -25.38 25.77 -11.35
C LEU A 251 -24.85 24.43 -11.88
N ALA A 252 -24.67 23.43 -11.02
CA ALA A 252 -24.24 22.10 -11.45
C ALA A 252 -25.25 21.42 -12.39
N ARG A 253 -26.54 21.48 -12.08
CA ARG A 253 -27.62 20.97 -12.95
C ARG A 253 -27.70 21.71 -14.27
N MET A 254 -27.56 23.04 -14.25
CA MET A 254 -27.48 23.85 -15.46
C MET A 254 -26.26 23.48 -16.30
N THR A 255 -25.10 23.26 -15.69
CA THR A 255 -23.90 22.83 -16.41
C THR A 255 -24.06 21.45 -17.02
N LEU A 256 -24.64 20.48 -16.31
CA LEU A 256 -24.96 19.15 -16.86
C LEU A 256 -25.95 19.23 -18.02
N TRP A 257 -26.89 20.19 -17.99
CA TRP A 257 -27.87 20.40 -19.07
C TRP A 257 -27.27 21.14 -20.28
N LEU A 258 -26.44 22.17 -20.04
CA LEU A 258 -25.79 22.99 -21.07
C LEU A 258 -24.63 22.25 -21.75
N SER A 259 -23.84 21.49 -20.98
CA SER A 259 -22.74 20.69 -21.47
C SER A 259 -23.17 19.23 -21.58
N LYS A 260 -23.70 18.87 -22.75
CA LYS A 260 -24.03 17.47 -23.09
C LYS A 260 -22.84 16.54 -22.80
N GLU A 261 -21.62 17.00 -23.07
CA GLU A 261 -20.38 16.25 -22.83
C GLU A 261 -20.14 15.95 -21.34
N MET A 262 -20.30 16.93 -20.44
CA MET A 262 -20.19 16.69 -18.99
C MET A 262 -21.28 15.74 -18.50
N GLY A 263 -22.51 15.92 -18.98
CA GLY A 263 -23.63 15.04 -18.66
C GLY A 263 -23.36 13.58 -19.06
N THR A 264 -22.91 13.37 -20.30
CA THR A 264 -22.54 12.05 -20.82
C THR A 264 -21.38 11.43 -20.04
N MET A 265 -20.36 12.21 -19.68
CA MET A 265 -19.21 11.71 -18.91
C MET A 265 -19.60 11.22 -17.51
N PHE A 266 -20.38 12.01 -16.75
CA PHE A 266 -20.82 11.57 -15.43
C PHE A 266 -21.84 10.43 -15.50
N ALA A 267 -22.69 10.39 -16.54
CA ALA A 267 -23.55 9.24 -16.81
C ALA A 267 -22.74 7.97 -17.13
N PHE A 268 -21.63 8.10 -17.87
CA PHE A 268 -20.70 7.01 -18.13
C PHE A 268 -20.03 6.51 -16.83
N PHE A 269 -19.62 7.41 -15.93
CA PHE A 269 -19.08 7.02 -14.62
C PHE A 269 -20.09 6.22 -13.79
N GLU A 270 -21.36 6.61 -13.80
CA GLU A 270 -22.41 5.85 -13.11
C GLU A 270 -22.74 4.54 -13.84
N ARG A 271 -22.78 4.51 -15.18
CA ARG A 271 -23.22 3.35 -15.98
C ARG A 271 -22.14 2.27 -16.12
N GLU A 272 -20.92 2.66 -16.43
CA GLU A 272 -19.82 1.75 -16.81
C GLU A 272 -18.66 1.78 -15.81
N GLY A 273 -18.46 2.91 -15.11
CA GLY A 273 -17.26 3.11 -14.29
C GLY A 273 -15.99 3.20 -15.14
N LEU A 274 -14.85 3.47 -14.49
CA LEU A 274 -13.55 3.57 -15.18
C LEU A 274 -12.72 2.27 -15.10
N LEU A 275 -13.26 1.19 -14.56
CA LEU A 275 -12.74 -0.19 -14.54
C LEU A 275 -13.65 -0.91 -13.55
N TRP A 276 -14.62 -1.71 -13.99
CA TRP A 276 -15.30 -2.60 -13.05
C TRP A 276 -14.39 -3.81 -12.81
N SER A 277 -14.14 -4.15 -11.55
CA SER A 277 -13.20 -5.17 -11.08
C SER A 277 -13.55 -6.60 -11.51
N GLN A 278 -13.54 -6.85 -12.81
CA GLN A 278 -13.50 -8.19 -13.38
C GLN A 278 -12.22 -8.38 -14.19
N GLN A 279 -11.41 -9.32 -13.70
CA GLN A 279 -10.33 -10.00 -14.40
C GLN A 279 -9.17 -9.13 -14.92
N GLY A 280 -8.09 -9.10 -14.11
CA GLY A 280 -6.78 -9.48 -14.63
C GLY A 280 -5.94 -8.42 -15.34
N SER A 281 -6.23 -7.12 -15.22
CA SER A 281 -5.36 -6.09 -15.83
C SER A 281 -5.34 -4.75 -15.10
N ILE A 282 -5.43 -4.80 -13.78
CA ILE A 282 -4.88 -3.72 -12.96
C ILE A 282 -3.41 -4.10 -12.83
N MET A 283 -2.48 -3.23 -13.25
CA MET A 283 -1.20 -3.16 -12.55
C MET A 283 -1.50 -2.32 -11.32
N PRO A 284 -1.85 -2.91 -10.16
CA PRO A 284 -1.86 -2.13 -8.94
C PRO A 284 -0.49 -1.47 -8.81
N LEU A 285 -0.44 -0.30 -8.19
CA LEU A 285 0.79 0.46 -7.94
C LEU A 285 1.90 -0.34 -7.21
N THR A 286 1.72 -1.63 -6.96
CA THR A 286 2.69 -2.60 -6.43
C THR A 286 3.62 -3.21 -7.49
N CYS A 287 3.32 -3.14 -8.79
CA CYS A 287 4.15 -3.77 -9.83
C CYS A 287 5.18 -2.84 -10.49
N LEU A 288 5.94 -2.07 -9.70
CA LEU A 288 7.19 -1.47 -10.17
C LEU A 288 8.16 -1.45 -9.00
N GLY A 289 9.00 -2.49 -8.96
CA GLY A 289 10.16 -2.58 -8.07
C GLY A 289 11.04 -1.33 -8.21
N ASP A 290 10.83 -0.40 -7.30
CA ASP A 290 11.87 0.32 -6.58
C ASP A 290 11.38 0.47 -5.14
N GLY A 291 11.90 -0.40 -4.28
CA GLY A 291 11.51 -0.58 -2.89
C GLY A 291 11.88 0.58 -1.97
N LYS A 292 11.45 1.80 -2.28
CA LYS A 292 11.55 2.97 -1.39
C LYS A 292 10.20 3.50 -0.88
N ILE A 293 9.11 3.35 -1.63
CA ILE A 293 7.78 3.86 -1.20
C ILE A 293 6.98 2.81 -0.41
N HIS A 294 7.15 1.52 -0.72
CA HIS A 294 6.59 0.44 0.09
C HIS A 294 7.26 0.28 1.46
N GLN A 295 8.36 1.01 1.71
CA GLN A 295 9.07 0.90 2.97
C GLN A 295 8.27 1.44 4.16
N LEU A 296 7.55 2.53 3.90
CA LEU A 296 6.61 3.14 4.83
C LEU A 296 5.30 2.36 4.88
N ALA A 297 4.79 1.80 3.78
CA ALA A 297 3.48 1.14 3.76
C ALA A 297 3.42 -0.23 4.44
N PHE A 298 4.46 -1.07 4.37
CA PHE A 298 4.44 -2.39 5.04
C PHE A 298 4.92 -2.32 6.51
N ALA A 299 5.87 -1.42 6.82
CA ALA A 299 6.14 -1.06 8.21
C ALA A 299 4.91 -0.37 8.80
N SER A 300 4.25 0.53 8.06
CA SER A 300 2.95 1.09 8.42
C SER A 300 1.90 0.00 8.53
N ARG A 301 1.76 -1.03 7.68
CA ARG A 301 0.71 -2.06 7.84
C ARG A 301 0.94 -3.01 9.02
N LEU A 302 2.19 -3.36 9.34
CA LEU A 302 2.52 -4.14 10.54
C LEU A 302 2.42 -3.28 11.81
N ILE A 303 2.85 -2.01 11.74
CA ILE A 303 2.71 -1.02 12.83
C ILE A 303 1.26 -0.57 12.97
N GLN A 304 0.48 -0.48 11.90
CA GLN A 304 -0.94 -0.11 11.87
C GLN A 304 -1.76 -1.31 12.28
N SER A 305 -1.41 -2.56 11.92
CA SER A 305 -2.02 -3.74 12.56
C SER A 305 -1.67 -3.81 14.05
N TYR A 306 -0.46 -3.42 14.46
CA TYR A 306 -0.07 -3.30 15.87
C TYR A 306 -0.78 -2.14 16.59
N LEU A 307 -0.96 -0.99 15.93
CA LEU A 307 -1.63 0.21 16.43
C LEU A 307 -3.15 0.07 16.40
N ASP A 308 -3.71 -0.66 15.44
CA ASP A 308 -5.13 -1.01 15.33
C ASP A 308 -5.46 -2.13 16.32
N PHE A 309 -4.55 -3.09 16.54
CA PHE A 309 -4.64 -4.05 17.63
C PHE A 309 -4.58 -3.34 19.00
N ILE A 310 -3.64 -2.42 19.19
CA ILE A 310 -3.58 -1.58 20.40
C ILE A 310 -4.84 -0.71 20.52
N SER A 311 -5.28 -0.07 19.44
CA SER A 311 -6.47 0.81 19.45
C SER A 311 -7.76 0.02 19.68
N PHE A 312 -7.85 -1.20 19.17
CA PHE A 312 -8.96 -2.13 19.38
C PHE A 312 -8.95 -2.69 20.81
N VAL A 313 -7.78 -3.00 21.37
CA VAL A 313 -7.60 -3.36 22.79
C VAL A 313 -7.96 -2.16 23.69
N PHE A 314 -7.58 -0.93 23.31
CA PHE A 314 -7.96 0.31 24.00
C PHE A 314 -9.47 0.62 23.89
N LEU A 315 -10.11 0.28 22.76
CA LEU A 315 -11.54 0.43 22.55
C LEU A 315 -12.36 -0.56 23.40
N ILE A 316 -11.84 -1.78 23.61
CA ILE A 316 -12.46 -2.81 24.47
C ILE A 316 -12.24 -2.53 25.96
N LEU A 317 -11.11 -1.94 26.34
CA LEU A 317 -10.77 -1.62 27.74
C LEU A 317 -11.27 -0.23 28.18
N GLN A 318 -12.54 0.12 27.96
CA GLN A 318 -13.13 1.34 28.54
C GLN A 318 -13.00 1.37 30.08
N ILE A 319 -11.87 1.87 30.56
CA ILE A 319 -11.65 2.39 31.90
C ILE A 319 -11.00 3.75 31.67
N GLU A 320 -11.71 4.79 32.11
CA GLU A 320 -11.33 6.19 32.03
C GLU A 320 -9.87 6.39 32.45
N ALA A 321 -9.02 6.79 31.51
CA ALA A 321 -7.62 7.09 31.78
C ALA A 321 -7.47 8.51 32.31
N VAL A 322 -7.23 8.62 33.63
CA VAL A 322 -6.57 9.78 34.24
C VAL A 322 -5.16 9.91 33.63
N PRO A 323 -4.72 11.10 33.18
CA PRO A 323 -3.47 11.21 32.45
C PRO A 323 -2.27 11.10 33.39
N VAL A 324 -1.44 10.08 33.17
CA VAL A 324 -0.15 9.93 33.86
C VAL A 324 0.98 10.14 32.86
N ASN A 325 1.58 11.34 32.91
CA ASN A 325 2.84 11.64 32.25
C ASN A 325 3.97 10.86 32.94
N MET A 326 4.59 9.89 32.27
CA MET A 326 5.83 9.29 32.75
C MET A 326 6.85 9.10 31.63
N THR A 327 7.88 9.94 31.66
CA THR A 327 9.24 9.43 31.49
C THR A 327 9.73 8.95 32.86
N PRO A 328 10.32 7.75 32.99
CA PRO A 328 10.76 7.26 34.28
C PRO A 328 12.00 8.03 34.75
N ARG A 329 11.80 9.06 35.59
CA ARG A 329 12.90 9.79 36.24
C ARG A 329 13.43 9.02 37.44
N PHE A 330 14.75 8.88 37.55
CA PHE A 330 15.41 8.28 38.72
C PHE A 330 15.19 9.14 39.98
N SER A 331 15.19 8.52 41.17
CA SER A 331 15.25 9.26 42.44
C SER A 331 16.59 10.01 42.57
N CYS A 332 16.58 11.23 43.12
CA CYS A 332 17.82 11.97 43.35
C CYS A 332 18.77 11.21 44.30
N LEU A 333 20.07 11.45 44.16
CA LEU A 333 21.11 10.73 44.91
C LEU A 333 20.97 10.95 46.42
N ALA A 334 20.66 12.18 46.86
CA ALA A 334 20.50 12.50 48.27
C ALA A 334 19.35 11.71 48.96
N CYS A 335 18.19 11.59 48.29
CA CYS A 335 17.09 10.79 48.83
C CYS A 335 17.40 9.29 48.76
N LYS A 336 18.14 8.84 47.74
CA LYS A 336 18.52 7.44 47.58
C LYS A 336 19.52 6.98 48.65
N ASP A 337 20.53 7.78 48.96
CA ASP A 337 21.55 7.45 49.97
C ASP A 337 20.95 7.41 51.37
N LYS A 338 19.99 8.30 51.66
CA LYS A 338 19.25 8.29 52.92
C LYS A 338 18.11 7.26 52.96
N LYS A 339 17.91 6.49 51.88
CA LYS A 339 16.82 5.50 51.70
C LYS A 339 15.43 6.08 51.96
N GLN A 340 15.21 7.32 51.55
CA GLN A 340 13.95 8.06 51.72
C GLN A 340 13.23 8.23 50.38
N SER A 341 11.91 8.39 50.42
CA SER A 341 11.09 8.64 49.23
C SER A 341 11.43 9.99 48.58
N CYS A 342 11.50 10.01 47.23
CA CYS A 342 11.81 11.18 46.40
C CYS A 342 10.65 11.46 45.46
N ASP A 343 10.17 12.70 45.46
CA ASP A 343 9.07 13.24 44.65
C ASP A 343 9.49 13.66 43.23
N ARG A 344 10.81 13.67 42.92
CA ARG A 344 11.39 13.82 41.57
C ARG A 344 11.10 15.15 40.85
N ALA A 345 10.70 16.20 41.59
CA ALA A 345 10.53 17.55 41.04
C ALA A 345 11.88 18.19 40.62
N LEU A 346 11.87 19.01 39.55
CA LEU A 346 13.03 19.77 39.05
C LEU A 346 12.88 21.26 39.38
N PRO A 347 13.98 21.99 39.65
CA PRO A 347 15.39 21.55 39.66
C PRO A 347 15.81 20.81 40.95
N LYS A 348 15.05 20.94 42.06
CA LYS A 348 15.27 20.22 43.32
C LYS A 348 13.96 19.57 43.79
N CYS A 349 14.04 18.37 44.36
CA CYS A 349 12.87 17.72 44.96
C CYS A 349 12.41 18.47 46.22
N SER A 350 11.12 18.43 46.56
CA SER A 350 10.56 19.21 47.67
C SER A 350 11.24 18.92 49.01
N ARG A 351 11.64 17.66 49.24
CA ARG A 351 12.33 17.26 50.48
C ARG A 351 13.75 17.81 50.57
N CYS A 352 14.51 17.75 49.47
CA CYS A 352 15.85 18.34 49.44
C CYS A 352 15.80 19.86 49.54
N SER A 353 14.76 20.50 48.98
CA SER A 353 14.53 21.94 49.12
C SER A 353 14.28 22.34 50.59
N LYS A 354 13.40 21.63 51.30
CA LYS A 354 13.07 21.93 52.71
C LYS A 354 14.21 21.68 53.69
N GLN A 355 15.04 20.67 53.46
CA GLN A 355 16.15 20.32 54.37
C GLN A 355 17.50 20.90 53.95
N GLY A 356 17.54 21.74 52.90
CA GLY A 356 18.78 22.35 52.43
C GLY A 356 19.78 21.38 51.80
N TYR A 357 19.34 20.20 51.36
CA TYR A 357 20.24 19.22 50.74
C TYR A 357 20.53 19.53 49.27
N ASN A 358 21.72 19.16 48.82
CA ASN A 358 22.10 19.27 47.42
C ASN A 358 21.43 18.15 46.60
N CYS A 359 20.43 18.52 45.79
CA CYS A 359 19.62 17.59 45.00
C CYS A 359 20.20 17.43 43.60
N SER A 360 20.80 16.27 43.31
CA SER A 360 21.30 15.91 41.98
C SER A 360 20.70 14.59 41.51
N TYR A 361 20.34 14.52 40.22
CA TYR A 361 19.75 13.36 39.58
C TYR A 361 20.82 12.64 38.73
N PRO A 362 20.93 11.30 38.81
CA PRO A 362 21.89 10.56 37.99
C PRO A 362 21.38 10.35 36.56
N ASP A 363 22.26 10.50 35.56
CA ASP A 363 21.91 10.29 34.15
C ASP A 363 21.80 8.80 33.76
N LYS A 364 22.40 7.87 34.53
CA LYS A 364 22.34 6.40 34.30
C LYS A 364 22.34 5.59 35.60
N ARG A 365 21.74 4.39 35.57
CA ARG A 365 21.70 3.45 36.72
C ARG A 365 23.06 2.75 36.89
N LYS A 366 23.79 3.00 37.97
CA LYS A 366 24.99 2.20 38.32
C LYS A 366 24.59 0.74 38.62
N THR A 367 25.23 -0.21 37.95
CA THR A 367 25.12 -1.66 38.21
C THR A 367 25.83 -2.04 39.50
N ALA A 368 25.20 -2.89 40.31
CA ALA A 368 25.75 -3.33 41.59
C ALA A 368 26.81 -4.42 41.40
N THR A 369 28.09 -4.05 41.41
CA THR A 369 29.20 -4.99 41.58
C THR A 369 29.33 -5.35 43.06
N GLY A 370 28.73 -6.48 43.46
CA GLY A 370 28.99 -7.05 44.79
C GLY A 370 27.91 -7.99 45.27
N LYS A 371 27.98 -9.27 44.88
CA LYS A 371 27.45 -10.46 45.61
C LYS A 371 27.82 -11.79 44.92
N ARG A 372 29.06 -11.94 44.42
CA ARG A 372 29.55 -13.20 43.83
C ARG A 372 30.14 -14.20 44.84
N LYS A 373 30.09 -13.90 46.14
CA LYS A 373 30.72 -14.73 47.20
C LYS A 373 29.80 -15.81 47.80
N GLN A 374 28.48 -15.70 47.64
CA GLN A 374 27.52 -16.63 48.29
C GLN A 374 27.19 -17.87 47.45
N VAL A 375 27.35 -17.82 46.12
CA VAL A 375 26.98 -18.93 45.23
C VAL A 375 28.03 -20.06 45.28
N ARG A 376 29.33 -19.73 45.38
CA ARG A 376 30.42 -20.72 45.48
C ARG A 376 30.40 -21.56 46.77
N ASP A 377 29.97 -20.98 47.90
CA ASP A 377 29.88 -21.70 49.18
C ASP A 377 28.64 -22.63 49.24
N LEU A 378 27.63 -22.39 48.40
CA LEU A 378 26.43 -23.22 48.26
C LEU A 378 26.66 -24.38 47.27
N GLU A 379 27.40 -24.14 46.19
CA GLU A 379 27.80 -25.19 45.23
C GLU A 379 28.73 -26.24 45.86
N ALA A 380 29.60 -25.85 46.80
CA ALA A 380 30.46 -26.77 47.54
C ALA A 380 29.71 -27.66 48.57
N LYS A 381 28.48 -27.30 48.94
CA LYS A 381 27.63 -28.07 49.87
C LYS A 381 26.70 -29.06 49.18
N LEU A 382 26.46 -28.88 47.88
CA LEU A 382 25.52 -29.71 47.09
C LEU A 382 26.21 -30.85 46.32
N SER A 383 27.53 -30.87 46.22
CA SER A 383 28.29 -31.97 45.59
C SER A 383 28.51 -33.20 46.50
N GLY A 384 28.00 -33.19 47.74
CA GLY A 384 28.32 -34.18 48.77
C GLY A 384 27.29 -35.26 49.04
N ARG A 385 26.19 -35.42 48.27
CA ARG A 385 25.17 -36.44 48.60
C ARG A 385 24.52 -37.07 47.37
N SER A 386 24.81 -38.35 47.17
CA SER A 386 24.21 -39.26 46.17
C SER A 386 23.04 -40.07 46.79
N PRO A 387 22.23 -40.77 45.96
CA PRO A 387 20.76 -40.76 46.01
C PRO A 387 20.14 -42.05 46.57
N GLY A 388 18.87 -41.99 46.99
CA GLY A 388 18.10 -43.16 47.42
C GLY A 388 16.59 -43.02 47.23
N TYR A 389 16.07 -43.90 46.38
CA TYR A 389 14.77 -44.58 46.45
C TYR A 389 13.46 -43.92 45.96
N LEU A 390 12.94 -44.56 44.91
CA LEU A 390 11.54 -44.67 44.45
C LEU A 390 10.57 -45.09 45.59
N GLY A 391 9.30 -44.66 45.49
CA GLY A 391 8.18 -45.41 46.09
C GLY A 391 6.88 -44.65 46.36
N SER A 392 5.95 -44.73 45.39
CA SER A 392 4.50 -45.05 45.54
C SER A 392 3.54 -44.25 46.45
N LEU A 393 2.45 -43.82 45.79
CA LEU A 393 1.00 -43.86 46.15
C LEU A 393 0.35 -42.77 47.02
N GLN A 394 -0.70 -42.15 46.41
CA GLN A 394 -2.06 -41.79 46.89
C GLN A 394 -2.32 -41.71 48.42
N GLU A 395 -3.11 -40.79 48.98
CA GLU A 395 -4.32 -40.09 48.52
C GLU A 395 -4.67 -38.94 49.51
N ASP A 396 -5.35 -37.91 49.00
CA ASP A 396 -6.31 -37.00 49.66
C ASP A 396 -5.98 -36.23 50.96
N SER A 397 -5.92 -34.89 50.85
CA SER A 397 -7.10 -34.04 51.15
C SER A 397 -6.80 -32.52 51.14
N THR A 398 -7.55 -31.82 50.28
CA THR A 398 -8.13 -30.47 50.45
C THR A 398 -7.28 -29.33 51.00
N ARG A 399 -6.98 -28.33 50.16
CA ARG A 399 -7.67 -27.01 50.04
C ARG A 399 -6.70 -25.93 49.54
N GLY A 400 -7.05 -25.35 48.39
CA GLY A 400 -6.52 -24.05 47.95
C GLY A 400 -5.74 -24.14 46.65
N ASP A 401 -6.43 -23.89 45.52
CA ASP A 401 -5.95 -23.09 44.38
C ASP A 401 -6.92 -23.26 43.20
N ALA A 402 -8.02 -22.53 43.28
CA ALA A 402 -8.86 -22.24 42.12
C ALA A 402 -8.34 -20.95 41.50
N LEU A 403 -7.72 -21.03 40.31
CA LEU A 403 -7.63 -20.01 39.24
C LEU A 403 -6.42 -20.22 38.30
N THR A 404 -6.08 -21.44 37.85
CA THR A 404 -5.15 -21.66 36.70
C THR A 404 -5.29 -23.04 36.00
N SER A 405 -6.48 -23.65 35.90
CA SER A 405 -6.58 -25.02 35.31
C SER A 405 -7.77 -25.32 34.41
N ASN A 406 -8.55 -24.34 33.94
CA ASN A 406 -9.77 -24.61 33.17
C ASN A 406 -9.65 -24.54 31.64
N GLU A 407 -8.45 -24.51 31.04
CA GLU A 407 -8.31 -24.65 29.57
C GLU A 407 -7.65 -25.95 29.10
N ALA A 408 -7.17 -26.80 30.01
CA ALA A 408 -6.50 -28.07 29.66
C ALA A 408 -7.37 -29.33 29.84
N ALA A 409 -8.60 -29.22 30.36
CA ALA A 409 -9.46 -30.36 30.68
C ALA A 409 -10.69 -30.49 29.75
N ALA A 410 -10.50 -30.26 28.45
CA ALA A 410 -11.52 -30.54 27.42
C ALA A 410 -10.88 -31.10 26.14
N THR A 411 -9.88 -31.96 26.32
CA THR A 411 -9.16 -32.68 25.24
C THR A 411 -9.53 -34.15 25.13
N ASP A 412 -10.52 -34.63 25.89
CA ASP A 412 -11.04 -35.99 25.72
C ASP A 412 -12.45 -35.92 25.11
N GLY A 413 -12.54 -36.10 23.79
CA GLY A 413 -13.84 -36.33 23.14
C GLY A 413 -14.06 -35.90 21.69
N ILE A 414 -13.06 -35.39 20.95
CA ILE A 414 -13.17 -35.22 19.49
C ILE A 414 -11.83 -35.62 18.84
N THR A 415 -11.56 -36.93 18.82
CA THR A 415 -10.47 -37.55 18.05
C THR A 415 -10.93 -37.87 16.63
N GLY A 416 -11.43 -36.85 15.93
CA GLY A 416 -11.80 -36.92 14.52
C GLY A 416 -11.56 -35.57 13.87
N ASP A 417 -10.96 -35.56 12.69
CA ASP A 417 -10.73 -34.35 11.91
C ASP A 417 -12.07 -33.63 11.73
N ILE A 418 -12.20 -32.44 12.33
CA ILE A 418 -13.40 -31.63 12.16
C ILE A 418 -13.43 -31.19 10.69
N PRO A 419 -14.49 -31.50 9.93
CA PRO A 419 -14.51 -31.23 8.50
C PRO A 419 -14.52 -29.73 8.27
N VAL A 420 -13.52 -29.27 7.50
CA VAL A 420 -13.40 -27.91 7.02
C VAL A 420 -14.41 -27.73 5.88
N THR A 421 -15.43 -26.88 6.06
CA THR A 421 -16.51 -26.72 5.05
C THR A 421 -16.35 -25.45 4.22
N SER A 422 -16.74 -25.51 2.94
CA SER A 422 -16.73 -24.36 2.03
C SER A 422 -17.59 -23.20 2.51
N GLU A 423 -18.64 -23.48 3.31
CA GLU A 423 -19.52 -22.47 3.89
C GLU A 423 -18.78 -21.58 4.92
N MET A 424 -17.97 -22.18 5.80
CA MET A 424 -17.18 -21.43 6.78
C MET A 424 -16.11 -20.57 6.09
N MET A 425 -15.46 -21.09 5.04
CA MET A 425 -14.50 -20.33 4.25
C MET A 425 -15.15 -19.11 3.59
N LYS A 426 -16.35 -19.28 3.02
CA LYS A 426 -17.09 -18.20 2.38
C LYS A 426 -17.42 -17.08 3.37
N LEU A 427 -17.86 -17.44 4.59
CA LEU A 427 -18.14 -16.49 5.66
C LEU A 427 -16.89 -15.70 6.10
N TYR A 428 -15.71 -16.32 6.11
CA TYR A 428 -14.45 -15.62 6.36
C TYR A 428 -14.19 -14.57 5.27
N PHE A 429 -14.27 -14.93 3.99
CA PHE A 429 -13.97 -13.98 2.92
C PHE A 429 -14.98 -12.83 2.81
N GLU A 430 -16.26 -13.07 3.12
CA GLU A 430 -17.31 -12.06 3.05
C GLU A 430 -17.29 -11.08 4.22
N LYS A 431 -17.02 -11.56 5.45
CA LYS A 431 -17.17 -10.74 6.66
C LYS A 431 -15.86 -10.28 7.26
N MET A 432 -14.77 -11.03 7.04
CA MET A 432 -13.54 -10.89 7.80
C MET A 432 -12.35 -10.46 6.97
N ASN A 433 -12.21 -10.98 5.75
CA ASN A 433 -11.08 -10.67 4.90
C ASN A 433 -11.01 -9.18 4.52
N HIS A 434 -12.15 -8.46 4.50
CA HIS A 434 -12.16 -7.01 4.32
C HIS A 434 -11.51 -6.24 5.47
N ALA A 435 -11.65 -6.73 6.71
CA ALA A 435 -11.07 -6.08 7.89
C ALA A 435 -9.61 -6.50 8.11
N THR A 436 -9.24 -7.71 7.69
CA THR A 436 -7.88 -8.25 7.78
C THR A 436 -7.52 -8.97 6.48
N PRO A 437 -7.12 -8.24 5.42
CA PRO A 437 -6.81 -8.82 4.11
C PRO A 437 -5.44 -9.49 4.12
N MET A 438 -5.36 -10.63 4.82
CA MET A 438 -4.12 -11.40 5.00
C MET A 438 -4.02 -12.57 4.03
N ILE A 439 -5.10 -12.90 3.32
CA ILE A 439 -5.19 -14.02 2.38
C ILE A 439 -5.89 -13.54 1.11
N HIS A 440 -5.29 -13.81 -0.05
CA HIS A 440 -5.92 -13.53 -1.33
C HIS A 440 -7.00 -14.59 -1.65
N ARG A 441 -8.26 -14.15 -1.74
CA ARG A 441 -9.43 -15.04 -1.88
C ARG A 441 -9.31 -16.03 -3.03
N SER A 442 -9.04 -15.55 -4.25
CA SER A 442 -9.04 -16.42 -5.43
C SER A 442 -7.91 -17.45 -5.39
N ARG A 443 -6.78 -17.12 -4.77
CA ARG A 443 -5.64 -18.02 -4.67
C ARG A 443 -5.93 -19.11 -3.66
N TYR A 444 -6.43 -18.71 -2.49
CA TYR A 444 -6.78 -19.64 -1.44
C TYR A 444 -7.89 -20.61 -1.88
N GLU A 445 -8.98 -20.12 -2.49
CA GLU A 445 -10.06 -20.95 -3.03
C GLU A 445 -9.52 -21.93 -4.10
N THR A 446 -8.68 -21.46 -5.02
CA THR A 446 -8.06 -22.30 -6.05
C THR A 446 -7.10 -23.35 -5.45
N CYS A 447 -6.30 -22.99 -4.45
CA CYS A 447 -5.37 -23.92 -3.78
C CYS A 447 -6.10 -25.02 -3.00
N VAL A 448 -7.29 -24.73 -2.45
CA VAL A 448 -8.12 -25.73 -1.76
C VAL A 448 -8.75 -26.71 -2.77
N GLU A 449 -9.12 -26.24 -3.96
CA GLU A 449 -9.73 -27.06 -5.03
C GLU A 449 -8.72 -27.94 -5.80
N LEU A 450 -7.43 -27.60 -5.78
CA LEU A 450 -6.36 -28.33 -6.49
C LEU A 450 -5.84 -29.56 -5.71
N SER A 451 -5.23 -30.51 -6.43
CA SER A 451 -4.70 -31.77 -5.88
C SER A 451 -3.68 -31.57 -4.74
N SER A 452 -3.64 -32.54 -3.80
CA SER A 452 -2.90 -32.59 -2.51
C SER A 452 -1.50 -31.95 -2.43
N ALA A 453 -0.76 -31.80 -3.52
CA ALA A 453 0.57 -31.18 -3.53
C ALA A 453 0.59 -29.65 -3.34
N ASN A 454 -0.52 -28.94 -3.62
CA ASN A 454 -0.61 -27.47 -3.58
C ASN A 454 -1.63 -26.94 -2.56
N GLN A 455 -2.11 -27.80 -1.66
CA GLN A 455 -3.09 -27.38 -0.66
C GLN A 455 -2.44 -26.51 0.42
N PRO A 456 -3.14 -25.47 0.93
CA PRO A 456 -2.65 -24.69 2.06
C PRO A 456 -2.43 -25.61 3.27
N PRO A 457 -1.47 -25.30 4.17
CA PRO A 457 -1.25 -26.12 5.34
C PRO A 457 -2.52 -26.19 6.19
N MET A 458 -2.72 -27.33 6.85
CA MET A 458 -3.94 -27.59 7.62
C MET A 458 -4.19 -26.51 8.67
N CYS A 459 -3.13 -26.02 9.31
CA CYS A 459 -3.20 -24.93 10.27
C CYS A 459 -3.85 -23.66 9.71
N LEU A 460 -3.56 -23.28 8.45
CA LEU A 460 -4.17 -22.14 7.77
C LEU A 460 -5.65 -22.42 7.46
N GLN A 461 -5.95 -23.63 7.00
CA GLN A 461 -7.33 -24.01 6.66
C GLN A 461 -8.27 -23.98 7.86
N TYR A 462 -7.79 -24.51 8.99
CA TYR A 462 -8.55 -24.53 10.23
C TYR A 462 -8.76 -23.13 10.82
N ILE A 463 -7.77 -22.23 10.77
CA ILE A 463 -7.95 -20.87 11.34
C ILE A 463 -8.88 -20.01 10.48
N VAL A 464 -8.84 -20.16 9.15
CA VAL A 464 -9.79 -19.51 8.23
C VAL A 464 -11.21 -19.94 8.57
N CYS A 465 -11.44 -21.24 8.73
CA CYS A 465 -12.77 -21.76 9.07
C CYS A 465 -13.20 -21.43 10.50
N ALA A 466 -12.30 -21.44 11.48
CA ALA A 466 -12.60 -21.01 12.85
C ALA A 466 -13.08 -19.56 12.88
N THR A 467 -12.41 -18.69 12.12
CA THR A 467 -12.73 -17.26 12.01
C THR A 467 -14.03 -17.02 11.23
N GLY A 468 -14.31 -17.81 10.19
CA GLY A 468 -15.59 -17.80 9.49
C GLY A 468 -16.74 -18.29 10.38
N ALA A 469 -16.54 -19.42 11.06
CA ALA A 469 -17.50 -20.05 11.97
C ALA A 469 -17.91 -19.12 13.13
N SER A 470 -17.01 -18.24 13.61
CA SER A 470 -17.36 -17.29 14.66
C SER A 470 -18.41 -16.24 14.25
N HIS A 471 -18.70 -16.10 12.95
CA HIS A 471 -19.66 -15.13 12.40
C HIS A 471 -20.90 -15.79 11.76
N GLY A 472 -20.99 -17.12 11.78
CA GLY A 472 -22.12 -17.90 11.29
C GLY A 472 -22.94 -18.48 12.45
N SER A 473 -24.24 -18.21 12.50
CA SER A 473 -25.12 -18.66 13.59
C SER A 473 -25.21 -20.19 13.70
N ALA A 474 -25.16 -20.92 12.58
CA ALA A 474 -25.20 -22.38 12.56
C ALA A 474 -23.86 -23.04 12.96
N CYS A 475 -22.73 -22.38 12.69
CA CYS A 475 -21.38 -22.95 12.86
C CYS A 475 -20.64 -22.39 14.08
N GLN A 476 -21.21 -21.43 14.83
CA GLN A 476 -20.58 -20.78 15.96
C GLN A 476 -19.98 -21.73 17.02
N PRO A 477 -20.61 -22.87 17.37
CA PRO A 477 -20.02 -23.83 18.32
C PRO A 477 -18.71 -24.45 17.84
N LEU A 478 -18.50 -24.55 16.52
CA LEU A 478 -17.32 -25.14 15.91
C LEU A 478 -16.12 -24.18 15.89
N ALA A 479 -16.33 -22.88 16.12
CA ALA A 479 -15.26 -21.89 16.04
C ALA A 479 -14.11 -22.16 17.02
N MET A 480 -14.40 -22.51 18.28
CA MET A 480 -13.37 -22.75 19.29
C MET A 480 -12.64 -24.10 19.10
N PRO A 481 -13.34 -25.21 18.79
CA PRO A 481 -12.70 -26.47 18.40
C PRO A 481 -11.78 -26.33 17.17
N LEU A 482 -12.24 -25.68 16.09
CA LEU A 482 -11.43 -25.45 14.88
C LEU A 482 -10.19 -24.59 15.17
N TYR A 483 -10.33 -23.57 16.01
CA TYR A 483 -9.22 -22.74 16.46
C TYR A 483 -8.17 -23.56 17.25
N ARG A 484 -8.60 -24.44 18.15
CA ARG A 484 -7.69 -25.32 18.91
C ARG A 484 -6.92 -26.25 17.99
N GLN A 485 -7.60 -26.82 16.99
CA GLN A 485 -6.96 -27.64 15.96
C GLN A 485 -5.97 -26.85 15.11
N ALA A 486 -6.35 -25.65 14.64
CA ALA A 486 -5.45 -24.77 13.87
C ALA A 486 -4.14 -24.50 14.62
N ARG A 487 -4.26 -24.22 15.92
CA ARG A 487 -3.12 -23.95 16.78
C ARG A 487 -2.26 -25.19 17.01
N ALA A 488 -2.87 -26.35 17.25
CA ALA A 488 -2.13 -27.60 17.43
C ALA A 488 -1.31 -27.96 16.17
N TYR A 489 -1.89 -27.81 14.98
CA TYR A 489 -1.14 -27.98 13.73
C TYR A 489 -0.02 -26.94 13.57
N ALA A 490 -0.29 -25.67 13.85
CA ALA A 490 0.73 -24.62 13.75
C ALA A 490 1.91 -24.84 14.72
N GLU A 491 1.65 -25.35 15.92
CA GLU A 491 2.69 -25.69 16.90
C GLU A 491 3.43 -26.99 16.54
N ALA A 492 2.73 -27.97 15.95
CA ALA A 492 3.36 -29.20 15.47
C ALA A 492 4.28 -28.94 14.27
N ASP A 493 3.86 -28.11 13.31
CA ASP A 493 4.66 -27.72 12.15
C ASP A 493 5.88 -26.85 12.54
N GLU A 494 5.84 -26.15 13.70
CA GLU A 494 7.00 -25.42 14.26
C GLU A 494 8.06 -26.34 14.90
N MET A 495 7.66 -27.53 15.36
CA MET A 495 8.48 -28.43 16.19
C MET A 495 9.00 -29.65 15.40
N ASP A 496 8.93 -29.62 14.07
CA ASP A 496 9.41 -30.71 13.22
C ASP A 496 10.95 -30.73 13.14
N ASP A 497 11.58 -31.53 14.00
CA ASP A 497 13.03 -31.67 14.16
C ASP A 497 13.75 -32.24 12.91
N GLU A 498 13.01 -32.81 11.95
CA GLU A 498 13.58 -33.45 10.74
C GLU A 498 13.83 -32.46 9.58
N GLY A 499 13.40 -31.20 9.71
CA GLY A 499 13.67 -30.14 8.72
C GLY A 499 13.06 -30.38 7.33
N GLN A 500 12.11 -31.32 7.21
CA GLN A 500 11.48 -31.70 5.94
C GLN A 500 10.27 -30.84 5.58
N ARG A 501 9.54 -30.29 6.57
CA ARG A 501 8.43 -29.35 6.29
C ARG A 501 8.96 -27.92 6.22
N SER A 502 8.86 -27.34 5.03
CA SER A 502 9.27 -25.96 4.78
C SER A 502 8.31 -25.00 5.46
N PHE A 503 8.79 -24.34 6.52
CA PHE A 503 8.16 -23.15 7.07
C PHE A 503 7.96 -22.13 5.93
N ASP A 504 6.74 -21.60 5.76
CA ASP A 504 6.37 -20.77 4.60
C ASP A 504 5.46 -19.57 4.98
N LEU A 505 5.08 -18.76 3.98
CA LEU A 505 4.21 -17.60 4.17
C LEU A 505 2.87 -17.96 4.80
N ALA A 506 2.32 -19.14 4.50
CA ALA A 506 1.04 -19.60 5.05
C ALA A 506 1.12 -19.81 6.57
N HIS A 507 2.28 -20.20 7.10
CA HIS A 507 2.48 -20.29 8.55
C HIS A 507 2.52 -18.90 9.23
N VAL A 508 3.07 -17.88 8.57
CA VAL A 508 3.04 -16.49 9.07
C VAL A 508 1.61 -15.96 9.12
N GLN A 509 0.85 -16.17 8.05
CA GLN A 509 -0.56 -15.81 7.93
C GLN A 509 -1.39 -16.51 9.02
N THR A 510 -1.13 -17.81 9.24
CA THR A 510 -1.81 -18.62 10.26
C THR A 510 -1.65 -18.01 11.65
N TRP A 511 -0.42 -17.73 12.07
CA TRP A 511 -0.15 -17.17 13.40
C TRP A 511 -0.75 -15.78 13.60
N LEU A 512 -0.83 -14.98 12.53
CA LEU A 512 -1.45 -13.66 12.58
C LEU A 512 -2.97 -13.77 12.74
N LEU A 513 -3.61 -14.69 12.02
CA LEU A 513 -5.05 -14.96 12.16
C LEU A 513 -5.39 -15.58 13.51
N ILE A 514 -4.54 -16.45 14.06
CA ILE A 514 -4.64 -16.97 15.43
C ILE A 514 -4.63 -15.82 16.43
N ALA A 515 -3.67 -14.88 16.31
CA ALA A 515 -3.59 -13.73 17.20
C ALA A 515 -4.83 -12.84 17.12
N ASN A 516 -5.38 -12.63 15.91
CA ASN A 516 -6.61 -11.87 15.72
C ASN A 516 -7.83 -12.56 16.36
N PHE A 517 -7.95 -13.88 16.17
CA PHE A 517 -9.01 -14.68 16.75
C PHE A 517 -8.95 -14.66 18.30
N GLU A 518 -7.77 -14.85 18.88
CA GLU A 518 -7.56 -14.80 20.34
C GLU A 518 -7.94 -13.42 20.91
N ALA A 519 -7.54 -12.34 20.27
CA ALA A 519 -7.88 -10.99 20.72
C ALA A 519 -9.39 -10.72 20.68
N ARG A 520 -10.09 -11.19 19.64
CA ARG A 520 -11.56 -11.10 19.56
C ARG A 520 -12.28 -11.91 20.61
N LYS A 521 -11.65 -12.97 21.13
CA LYS A 521 -12.17 -13.77 22.26
C LYS A 521 -11.72 -13.24 23.62
N GLY A 522 -11.02 -12.11 23.68
CA GLY A 522 -10.53 -11.50 24.93
C GLY A 522 -9.28 -12.17 25.52
N LEU A 523 -8.64 -13.08 24.78
CA LEU A 523 -7.44 -13.81 25.21
C LEU A 523 -6.16 -13.00 24.90
N PHE A 524 -6.07 -11.76 25.40
CA PHE A 524 -5.03 -10.79 24.99
C PHE A 524 -3.60 -11.24 25.26
N SER A 525 -3.33 -11.87 26.41
CA SER A 525 -1.99 -12.38 26.73
C SER A 525 -1.55 -13.47 25.75
N ARG A 526 -2.48 -14.33 25.33
CA ARG A 526 -2.21 -15.37 24.33
C ARG A 526 -2.05 -14.76 22.94
N ALA A 527 -2.92 -13.83 22.57
CA ALA A 527 -2.85 -13.09 21.31
C ALA A 527 -1.49 -12.40 21.12
N ALA A 528 -0.94 -11.79 22.17
CA ALA A 528 0.39 -11.17 22.12
C ALA A 528 1.51 -12.19 21.85
N VAL A 529 1.43 -13.39 22.44
CA VAL A 529 2.40 -14.47 22.20
C VAL A 529 2.29 -14.99 20.76
N SER A 530 1.07 -15.25 20.29
CA SER A 530 0.82 -15.69 18.91
C SER A 530 1.27 -14.66 17.87
N LEU A 531 1.08 -13.37 18.14
CA LEU A 531 1.59 -12.30 17.30
C LEU A 531 3.11 -12.25 17.29
N ALA A 532 3.76 -12.43 18.45
CA ALA A 532 5.22 -12.49 18.53
C ALA A 532 5.79 -13.66 17.73
N ARG A 533 5.11 -14.82 17.73
CA ARG A 533 5.44 -15.96 16.86
C ARG A 533 5.32 -15.59 15.39
N SER A 534 4.20 -15.00 14.95
CA SER A 534 4.02 -14.53 13.57
C SER A 534 5.16 -13.58 13.12
N ILE A 535 5.54 -12.61 13.97
CA ILE A 535 6.64 -11.68 13.68
C ILE A 535 7.98 -12.43 13.57
N ARG A 536 8.25 -13.36 14.49
CA ARG A 536 9.50 -14.15 14.48
C ARG A 536 9.60 -15.00 13.22
N ASN A 537 8.49 -15.60 12.84
CA ASN A 537 8.33 -16.44 11.66
C ASN A 537 8.57 -15.62 10.36
N ALA A 538 7.99 -14.42 10.27
CA ALA A 538 8.26 -13.49 9.18
C ALA A 538 9.74 -13.03 9.14
N GLN A 539 10.38 -12.89 10.30
CA GLN A 539 11.80 -12.59 10.38
C GLN A 539 12.67 -13.75 9.86
N MET A 540 12.34 -14.98 10.24
CA MET A 540 13.07 -16.18 9.79
C MET A 540 12.95 -16.39 8.28
N LEU A 541 11.78 -16.10 7.70
CA LEU A 541 11.54 -16.10 6.26
C LEU A 541 12.18 -14.93 5.51
N ASN A 542 12.87 -14.03 6.21
CA ASN A 542 13.47 -12.83 5.61
C ASN A 542 12.46 -11.94 4.86
N LEU A 543 11.16 -12.04 5.17
CA LEU A 543 10.11 -11.14 4.61
C LEU A 543 10.39 -9.67 4.98
N HIS A 544 11.11 -9.46 6.09
CA HIS A 544 11.62 -8.15 6.50
C HIS A 544 12.84 -7.65 5.69
N ARG A 545 13.55 -8.54 5.00
CA ARG A 545 14.82 -8.29 4.26
C ARG A 545 14.69 -8.27 2.75
N GLU A 546 13.53 -8.59 2.16
CA GLU A 546 13.22 -8.47 0.73
C GLU A 546 13.25 -7.01 0.19
N ARG A 547 14.00 -6.13 0.86
CA ARG A 547 14.03 -4.68 0.78
C ARG A 547 15.42 -4.07 0.58
N ARG A 548 16.50 -4.84 0.56
CA ARG A 548 17.86 -4.29 0.44
C ARG A 548 18.56 -4.84 -0.81
N ASN A 549 18.63 -4.00 -1.85
CA ASN A 549 19.61 -4.13 -2.93
C ASN A 549 21.03 -3.90 -2.38
N ASP A 550 21.52 -4.78 -1.52
CA ASP A 550 22.95 -4.90 -1.25
C ASP A 550 23.44 -6.10 -2.06
N GLU A 551 24.34 -5.85 -2.98
CA GLU A 551 25.15 -6.85 -3.65
C GLU A 551 25.79 -7.78 -2.61
N MET A 552 25.24 -8.97 -2.42
CA MET A 552 25.97 -10.13 -1.95
C MET A 552 25.21 -11.38 -2.39
N GLU A 553 25.83 -12.17 -3.25
CA GLU A 553 25.48 -13.57 -3.46
C GLU A 553 25.44 -14.30 -2.12
N THR A 554 24.25 -14.50 -1.57
CA THR A 554 24.00 -15.65 -0.70
C THR A 554 22.75 -16.34 -1.20
N LEU A 555 22.96 -17.47 -1.87
CA LEU A 555 21.93 -18.43 -2.26
C LEU A 555 20.90 -18.59 -1.12
N PRO A 556 19.59 -18.65 -1.42
CA PRO A 556 18.62 -19.05 -0.41
C PRO A 556 19.02 -20.43 0.14
N PRO A 557 18.78 -20.72 1.44
CA PRO A 557 19.03 -22.04 2.00
C PRO A 557 18.39 -23.10 1.09
N ARG A 558 19.16 -24.13 0.72
CA ARG A 558 18.71 -25.21 -0.16
C ARG A 558 17.45 -25.83 0.45
N GLY A 559 16.34 -25.78 -0.28
CA GLY A 559 15.06 -26.38 0.13
C GLY A 559 13.82 -25.61 -0.35
N PHE A 560 13.95 -24.33 -0.67
CA PHE A 560 12.79 -23.51 -1.05
C PHE A 560 12.46 -23.66 -2.54
N GLY A 561 11.34 -24.35 -2.82
CA GLY A 561 10.75 -24.44 -4.15
C GLY A 561 10.54 -23.06 -4.75
N SER A 562 11.06 -22.87 -5.97
CA SER A 562 10.87 -21.64 -6.72
C SER A 562 9.41 -21.55 -7.19
N SER A 563 8.60 -20.75 -6.50
CA SER A 563 7.35 -20.25 -7.06
C SER A 563 7.25 -18.76 -6.76
N ARG A 564 7.86 -17.95 -7.63
CA ARG A 564 7.76 -16.49 -7.61
C ARG A 564 6.51 -16.08 -8.39
N ASP A 565 5.35 -16.25 -7.77
CA ASP A 565 4.10 -15.62 -8.20
C ASP A 565 3.95 -14.28 -7.45
N TRP A 566 3.52 -13.23 -8.14
CA TRP A 566 3.42 -11.86 -7.61
C TRP A 566 2.44 -11.77 -6.44
N ILE A 567 1.50 -12.71 -6.34
CA ILE A 567 0.54 -12.82 -5.23
C ILE A 567 1.26 -13.18 -3.92
N VAL A 568 2.36 -13.95 -3.95
CA VAL A 568 3.20 -14.26 -2.76
C VAL A 568 3.92 -13.01 -2.23
N LEU A 569 4.18 -12.02 -3.10
CA LEU A 569 4.83 -10.76 -2.72
C LEU A 569 3.81 -9.72 -2.19
N GLU A 570 2.53 -9.91 -2.46
CA GLU A 570 1.43 -9.06 -1.98
C GLU A 570 0.85 -9.54 -0.65
N GLU A 571 0.78 -10.86 -0.46
CA GLU A 571 0.45 -11.58 0.78
C GLU A 571 1.57 -11.51 1.83
#